data_AF-A0A6P7FIP1-F1
#
_entry.id   AF-A0A6P7FIP1-F1
#
_cell.length_a   1.000
_cell.length_b   1.000
_cell.length_c   1.000
_cell.angle_alpha   90.00
_cell.angle_beta   90.00
_cell.angle_gamma   90.00
#
_symmetry.space_group_name_H-M   'P 1'
#
loop_
_entity.id
_entity.type
_entity.pdbx_description
1 polymer ?
#
loop_
_entity_poly.entity_id
_entity_poly.type
_entity_poly.pdbx_seq_one_letter_code
_entity_poly.pdbx_strand_id
1 'polypeptide(L)'
;MLCCALYLSLTVICVETTVIWTIADNEAELYEKFNPYLNKTSLYRKSSFEVYLPFDNSLDGHAWLNRIPEVLRIVLLQTFIAIDTALTGSLIHLISQTMIVNEAFKYVDKDIDTNQTLKNIFLVKEIRLVKCVNELQKIY
;
A
#
# COMPACT_ATOMS: atom_id res chain seq x y z
N MET A 1 -12.26 -7.51 8.53
CA MET A 1 -10.95 -8.09 8.93
C MET A 1 -10.34 -8.97 7.83
N LEU A 2 -11.07 -9.89 7.19
CA LEU A 2 -10.53 -10.76 6.12
C LEU A 2 -9.87 -9.97 4.97
N CYS A 3 -10.51 -8.90 4.47
CA CYS A 3 -9.96 -8.08 3.39
C CYS A 3 -8.67 -7.35 3.79
N CYS A 4 -8.57 -6.88 5.04
CA CYS A 4 -7.33 -6.28 5.55
C CYS A 4 -6.20 -7.31 5.61
N ALA A 5 -6.48 -8.53 6.09
CA ALA A 5 -5.50 -9.61 6.18
C ALA A 5 -5.01 -10.05 4.79
N LEU A 6 -5.92 -10.21 3.83
CA LEU A 6 -5.60 -10.54 2.44
C LEU A 6 -4.72 -9.47 1.78
N TYR A 7 -5.09 -8.20 1.93
CA TYR A 7 -4.30 -7.10 1.41
C TYR A 7 -2.89 -7.10 2.02
N LEU A 8 -2.77 -7.22 3.35
CA LEU A 8 -1.47 -7.24 4.02
C LEU A 8 -0.59 -8.40 3.54
N SER A 9 -1.17 -9.60 3.36
CA SER A 9 -0.43 -10.75 2.85
C SER A 9 0.07 -10.55 1.41
N LEU A 10 -0.75 -9.96 0.54
CA LEU A 10 -0.36 -9.61 -0.83
C LEU A 10 0.79 -8.60 -0.83
N THR A 11 0.71 -7.59 0.03
CA THR A 11 1.76 -6.59 0.17
C THR A 11 3.09 -7.19 0.60
N VAL A 12 3.09 -8.09 1.60
CA VAL A 12 4.30 -8.78 2.05
C VAL A 12 4.91 -9.61 0.92
N ILE A 13 4.09 -10.38 0.19
CA ILE A 13 4.54 -11.19 -0.95
C ILE A 13 5.15 -10.32 -2.05
N CYS A 14 4.54 -9.18 -2.37
CA CYS A 14 5.07 -8.23 -3.36
C CYS A 14 6.42 -7.65 -2.94
N VAL A 15 6.59 -7.30 -1.66
CA VAL A 15 7.88 -6.79 -1.15
C VAL A 15 8.95 -7.87 -1.24
N GLU A 16 8.67 -9.08 -0.74
CA GLU A 16 9.62 -10.19 -0.74
C GLU A 16 10.05 -10.58 -2.16
N THR A 17 9.09 -10.71 -3.08
CA THR A 17 9.39 -11.01 -4.49
C THR A 17 10.24 -9.93 -5.14
N THR A 18 9.99 -8.65 -4.84
CA THR A 18 10.80 -7.55 -5.40
C THR A 18 12.21 -7.52 -4.83
N VAL A 19 12.38 -7.83 -3.54
CA VAL A 19 13.70 -7.95 -2.90
C VAL A 19 14.47 -9.12 -3.50
N ILE A 20 13.85 -10.30 -3.62
CA ILE A 20 14.46 -11.49 -4.24
C ILE A 20 14.87 -11.19 -5.68
N TRP A 21 14.01 -10.55 -6.45
CA TRP A 21 14.31 -10.18 -7.84
C TRP A 21 15.48 -9.20 -7.92
N THR A 22 15.56 -8.23 -7.01
CA THR A 22 16.69 -7.29 -6.94
C THR A 22 18.00 -7.96 -6.54
N ILE A 23 17.96 -8.97 -5.67
CA ILE A 23 19.14 -9.77 -5.29
C ILE A 23 19.59 -10.63 -6.46
N ALA A 24 18.67 -11.31 -7.14
CA ALA A 24 18.97 -12.16 -8.29
C ALA A 24 19.54 -11.36 -9.47
N ASP A 25 19.00 -10.17 -9.76
CA ASP A 25 19.55 -9.26 -10.77
C ASP A 25 20.94 -8.72 -10.39
N ASN A 26 21.22 -8.54 -9.11
CA ASN A 26 22.54 -8.11 -8.63
C ASN A 26 23.65 -9.17 -8.86
N GLU A 27 23.24 -10.40 -9.15
CA GLU A 27 24.11 -11.52 -9.54
C GLU A 27 24.18 -11.71 -11.07
N ALA A 28 23.59 -10.80 -11.87
CA ALA A 28 23.52 -10.96 -13.31
C ALA A 28 24.79 -10.54 -14.09
N GLU A 29 24.88 -11.16 -15.27
CA GLU A 29 25.89 -11.15 -16.33
C GLU A 29 26.88 -9.97 -16.41
N LEU A 30 28.14 -10.33 -16.64
CA LEU A 30 29.22 -9.41 -16.96
C LEU A 30 29.36 -9.22 -18.48
N TYR A 31 29.79 -8.04 -18.90
CA TYR A 31 30.15 -7.77 -20.28
C TYR A 31 31.45 -6.97 -20.37
N GLU A 32 32.15 -7.08 -21.50
CA GLU A 32 33.38 -6.34 -21.74
C GLU A 32 33.13 -5.12 -22.63
N LYS A 33 33.76 -4.00 -22.29
CA LYS A 33 33.75 -2.77 -23.10
C LYS A 33 35.06 -2.02 -22.93
N PHE A 34 35.47 -1.28 -23.96
CA PHE A 34 36.60 -0.38 -23.87
C PHE A 34 36.29 0.77 -22.90
N ASN A 35 37.16 0.94 -21.90
CA ASN A 35 37.05 1.98 -20.88
C ASN A 35 37.97 3.15 -21.24
N PRO A 36 37.43 4.32 -21.60
CA PRO A 36 38.25 5.48 -21.98
C PRO A 36 39.03 6.07 -20.79
N TYR A 37 38.57 5.89 -19.55
CA TYR A 37 39.24 6.43 -18.37
C TYR A 37 40.50 5.65 -18.00
N LEU A 38 40.48 4.33 -18.21
CA LEU A 38 41.61 3.44 -17.91
C LEU A 38 42.43 3.05 -19.16
N ASN A 39 41.99 3.50 -20.35
CA ASN A 39 42.58 3.17 -21.65
C ASN A 39 42.82 1.66 -21.85
N LYS A 40 41.86 0.84 -21.42
CA LYS A 40 41.91 -0.63 -21.52
C LYS A 40 40.51 -1.21 -21.65
N THR A 41 40.39 -2.45 -22.09
CA THR A 41 39.14 -3.21 -21.97
C THR A 41 38.87 -3.47 -20.48
N SER A 42 37.66 -3.17 -20.02
CA SER A 42 37.22 -3.42 -18.64
C SER A 42 35.93 -4.21 -18.62
N LEU A 43 35.73 -4.95 -17.52
CA LEU A 43 34.50 -5.67 -17.26
C LEU A 43 33.49 -4.72 -16.60
N TYR A 44 32.25 -4.78 -17.08
CA TYR A 44 31.12 -4.04 -16.57
C TYR A 44 30.05 -5.01 -16.11
N ARG A 45 29.31 -4.61 -15.08
CA ARG A 45 28.11 -5.32 -14.65
C ARG A 45 26.92 -4.75 -15.40
N LYS A 46 26.03 -5.62 -15.89
CA LYS A 46 24.75 -5.19 -16.43
C LYS A 46 23.89 -4.69 -15.28
N SER A 47 23.51 -3.41 -15.32
CA SER A 47 22.55 -2.85 -14.38
C SER A 47 21.14 -3.13 -14.88
N SER A 48 20.21 -3.41 -13.98
CA SER A 48 18.78 -3.58 -14.33
C SER A 48 18.15 -2.31 -14.90
N PHE A 49 18.78 -1.15 -14.71
CA PHE A 49 18.37 0.15 -15.26
C PHE A 49 19.58 0.96 -15.71
N GLU A 50 19.42 1.72 -16.77
CA GLU A 50 20.46 2.63 -17.25
C GLU A 50 20.59 3.81 -16.29
N VAL A 51 21.75 3.89 -15.63
CA VAL A 51 22.12 5.05 -14.81
C VAL A 51 23.30 5.73 -15.48
N TYR A 52 23.12 6.98 -15.90
CA TYR A 52 24.23 7.78 -16.37
C TYR A 52 25.06 8.24 -15.17
N LEU A 53 26.28 7.75 -15.07
CA LEU A 53 27.24 8.15 -14.04
C LEU A 53 28.39 8.91 -14.69
N PRO A 54 28.78 10.08 -14.15
CA PRO A 54 29.87 10.88 -14.71
C PRO A 54 31.27 10.33 -14.36
N PHE A 55 31.37 9.08 -13.93
CA PHE A 55 32.59 8.42 -13.46
C PHE A 55 32.65 6.97 -13.93
N ASP A 56 33.85 6.37 -13.88
CA ASP A 56 34.05 4.98 -14.29
C ASP A 56 33.33 4.00 -13.36
N ASN A 57 32.39 3.24 -13.93
CA ASN A 57 31.58 2.26 -13.23
C ASN A 57 31.94 0.81 -13.60
N SER A 58 33.09 0.59 -14.23
CA SER A 58 33.67 -0.74 -14.45
C SER A 58 34.03 -1.41 -13.13
N LEU A 59 34.20 -2.74 -13.15
CA LEU A 59 34.61 -3.54 -11.97
C LEU A 59 35.96 -3.11 -11.40
N ASP A 60 36.86 -2.60 -12.24
CA ASP A 60 38.17 -2.07 -11.84
C ASP A 60 38.11 -0.61 -11.35
N GLY A 61 36.98 0.06 -11.60
CA GLY A 61 36.71 1.43 -11.18
C GLY A 61 35.81 1.48 -9.95
N HIS A 62 34.76 2.30 -10.01
CA HIS A 62 33.83 2.49 -8.91
C HIS A 62 32.53 1.69 -9.07
N ALA A 63 32.60 0.43 -9.50
CA ALA A 63 31.43 -0.44 -9.68
C ALA A 63 30.49 -0.51 -8.47
N TRP A 64 31.01 -0.35 -7.24
CA TRP A 64 30.21 -0.36 -6.03
C TRP A 64 29.21 0.82 -5.97
N LEU A 65 29.49 1.95 -6.64
CA LEU A 65 28.58 3.10 -6.71
C LEU A 65 27.31 2.80 -7.52
N ASN A 66 27.35 1.83 -8.44
CA ASN A 66 26.15 1.36 -9.15
C ASN A 66 25.10 0.76 -8.19
N ARG A 67 25.49 0.37 -6.97
CA ARG A 67 24.55 -0.16 -5.97
C ARG A 67 23.70 0.92 -5.31
N ILE A 68 24.13 2.19 -5.32
CA ILE A 68 23.42 3.28 -4.63
C ILE A 68 22.02 3.50 -5.25
N PRO A 69 21.86 3.62 -6.58
CA PRO A 69 20.54 3.72 -7.21
C PRO A 69 19.62 2.53 -6.93
N GLU A 70 20.17 1.31 -6.90
CA GLU A 70 19.40 0.09 -6.62
C GLU A 70 18.86 0.06 -5.18
N VAL A 71 19.70 0.41 -4.20
CA VAL A 71 19.29 0.52 -2.80
C VAL A 71 18.24 1.61 -2.64
N LEU A 72 18.45 2.77 -3.26
CA LEU A 72 17.49 3.88 -3.23
C LEU A 72 16.13 3.45 -3.79
N ARG A 73 16.12 2.64 -4.85
CA ARG A 73 14.89 2.08 -5.42
C ARG A 73 14.14 1.19 -4.43
N ILE A 74 14.83 0.30 -3.73
CA ILE A 74 14.20 -0.57 -2.72
C ILE A 74 13.55 0.31 -1.64
N VAL A 75 14.27 1.32 -1.16
CA VAL A 75 13.76 2.26 -0.15
C VAL A 75 12.52 3.01 -0.66
N LEU A 76 12.56 3.51 -1.90
CA LEU A 76 11.42 4.19 -2.53
C LEU A 76 10.20 3.26 -2.69
N LEU A 77 10.43 2.03 -3.13
CA LEU A 77 9.36 1.04 -3.26
C LEU A 77 8.71 0.74 -1.91
N GLN A 78 9.52 0.55 -0.86
CA GLN A 78 9.02 0.31 0.49
C GLN A 78 8.20 1.48 1.03
N THR A 79 8.60 2.73 0.80
CA THR A 79 7.84 3.90 1.23
C THR A 79 6.51 4.04 0.48
N PHE A 80 6.49 3.84 -0.83
CA PHE A 80 5.23 3.89 -1.60
C PHE A 80 4.24 2.79 -1.17
N ILE A 81 4.74 1.58 -0.91
CA ILE A 81 3.92 0.47 -0.44
C ILE A 81 3.30 0.78 0.94
N ALA A 82 4.06 1.37 1.86
CA ALA A 82 3.55 1.75 3.17
C ALA A 82 2.45 2.81 3.07
N ILE A 83 2.63 3.81 2.19
CA ILE A 83 1.62 4.86 1.94
C ILE A 83 0.35 4.25 1.35
N ASP A 84 0.47 3.41 0.32
CA ASP A 84 -0.68 2.75 -0.32
C ASP A 84 -1.44 1.84 0.65
N THR A 85 -0.69 1.15 1.53
CA THR A 85 -1.26 0.29 2.58
C THR A 85 -2.05 1.10 3.59
N ALA A 86 -1.51 2.23 4.05
CA ALA A 86 -2.20 3.10 5.00
C ALA A 86 -3.49 3.68 4.38
N LEU A 87 -3.44 4.10 3.11
CA LEU A 87 -4.58 4.64 2.38
C LEU A 87 -5.68 3.58 2.20
N THR A 88 -5.30 2.42 1.67
CA THR A 88 -6.23 1.31 1.40
C THR A 88 -6.82 0.76 2.70
N GLY A 89 -6.01 0.61 3.75
CA GLY A 89 -6.47 0.20 5.08
C GLY A 89 -7.48 1.18 5.67
N SER A 90 -7.24 2.49 5.52
CA SER A 90 -8.17 3.54 5.96
C SER A 90 -9.49 3.50 5.20
N LEU A 91 -9.45 3.29 3.87
CA LEU A 91 -10.64 3.13 3.04
C LEU A 91 -11.47 1.91 3.44
N ILE A 92 -10.82 0.75 3.64
CA ILE A 92 -11.51 -0.47 4.09
C ILE A 92 -12.17 -0.23 5.45
N HIS A 93 -11.48 0.44 6.38
CA HIS A 93 -12.05 0.79 7.67
C HIS A 93 -13.28 1.69 7.52
N LEU A 94 -13.19 2.76 6.73
CA LEU A 94 -14.29 3.69 6.48
C LEU A 94 -15.52 2.99 5.86
N ILE A 95 -15.30 2.10 4.89
CA ILE A 95 -16.39 1.33 4.26
C ILE A 95 -17.06 0.42 5.31
N SER A 96 -16.27 -0.27 6.12
CA SER A 96 -16.79 -1.13 7.19
C SER A 96 -17.63 -0.33 8.20
N GLN A 97 -17.13 0.84 8.61
CA GLN A 97 -17.82 1.77 9.50
C GLN A 97 -19.17 2.21 8.92
N THR A 98 -19.16 2.63 7.65
CA THR A 98 -20.37 3.06 6.92
C THR A 98 -21.40 1.93 6.81
N MET A 99 -20.94 0.69 6.59
CA MET A 99 -21.81 -0.48 6.53
C MET A 99 -22.51 -0.77 7.86
N ILE A 100 -21.78 -0.66 8.99
CA ILE A 100 -22.34 -0.83 10.34
C ILE A 100 -23.40 0.24 10.61
N VAL A 101 -23.10 1.50 10.29
CA VAL A 101 -24.04 2.62 10.45
C VAL A 101 -25.31 2.39 9.61
N ASN A 102 -25.17 1.99 8.35
CA ASN A 102 -26.29 1.68 7.48
C ASN A 102 -27.17 0.54 8.04
N GLU A 103 -26.54 -0.52 8.55
CA GLU A 103 -27.25 -1.63 9.17
C GLU A 103 -27.99 -1.19 10.45
N ALA A 104 -27.36 -0.36 11.29
CA ALA A 104 -27.98 0.20 12.49
C ALA A 104 -29.23 1.06 12.17
N PHE A 105 -29.18 1.86 11.10
CA PHE A 105 -30.30 2.69 10.69
C PHE A 105 -31.51 1.87 10.20
N LYS A 106 -31.32 0.67 9.65
CA LYS A 106 -32.45 -0.22 9.29
C LYS A 106 -33.34 -0.56 10.50
N TYR A 107 -32.78 -0.59 11.71
CA TYR A 107 -33.55 -0.88 12.93
C TYR A 107 -34.42 0.29 13.40
N VAL A 108 -34.18 1.52 12.93
CA VAL A 108 -35.01 2.68 13.28
C VAL A 108 -36.44 2.49 12.77
N ASP A 109 -36.56 1.99 11.54
CA ASP A 109 -37.84 1.79 10.85
C ASP A 109 -38.50 0.44 11.13
N LYS A 110 -37.81 -0.46 11.85
CA LYS A 110 -38.29 -1.81 12.11
C LYS A 110 -39.48 -1.80 13.08
N ASP A 111 -40.49 -2.63 12.79
CA ASP A 111 -41.67 -2.85 13.64
C ASP A 111 -42.43 -1.56 14.00
N ILE A 112 -42.50 -0.60 13.07
CA ILE A 112 -43.36 0.58 13.21
C ILE A 112 -44.80 0.15 12.93
N ASP A 113 -45.67 0.34 13.93
CA ASP A 113 -47.10 0.11 13.79
C ASP A 113 -47.72 1.15 12.84
N THR A 114 -48.09 0.71 11.64
CA THR A 114 -48.68 1.55 10.59
C THR A 114 -50.10 2.00 10.93
N ASN A 115 -50.72 1.48 11.99
CA ASN A 115 -52.04 1.92 12.45
C ASN A 115 -51.97 3.17 13.34
N GLN A 116 -50.78 3.64 13.69
CA GLN A 116 -50.59 4.87 14.46
C GLN A 116 -50.74 6.11 13.58
N THR A 117 -51.08 7.25 14.20
CA THR A 117 -51.10 8.53 13.50
C THR A 117 -49.69 8.90 13.02
N LEU A 118 -49.58 9.53 11.85
CA LEU A 118 -48.30 9.98 11.25
C LEU A 118 -47.41 10.74 12.25
N LYS A 119 -48.02 11.58 13.11
CA LYS A 119 -47.31 12.34 14.14
C LYS A 119 -46.63 11.44 15.18
N ASN A 120 -47.30 10.38 15.61
CA ASN A 120 -46.72 9.42 16.56
C ASN A 120 -45.61 8.59 15.90
N ILE A 121 -45.78 8.22 14.62
CA ILE A 121 -44.76 7.52 13.85
C ILE A 121 -43.47 8.36 13.75
N PHE A 122 -43.58 9.65 13.41
CA PHE A 122 -42.42 10.55 13.36
C PHE A 122 -41.72 10.70 14.72
N LEU A 123 -42.50 10.83 15.80
CA LEU A 123 -41.97 11.00 17.16
C LEU A 123 -41.23 9.74 17.64
N VAL A 124 -41.76 8.55 17.32
CA VAL A 124 -41.08 7.27 17.60
C VAL A 124 -39.79 7.13 16.79
N LYS A 125 -39.80 7.51 15.50
CA LYS A 125 -38.59 7.50 14.68
C LYS A 125 -37.53 8.42 15.24
N GLU A 126 -37.88 9.64 15.65
CA GLU A 126 -36.96 10.62 16.22
C GLU A 126 -36.28 10.09 17.49
N ILE A 127 -37.05 9.54 18.44
CA ILE A 127 -36.50 8.94 19.67
C ILE A 127 -35.53 7.79 19.35
N ARG A 128 -35.89 6.91 18.40
CA ARG A 128 -35.05 5.78 18.00
C ARG A 128 -33.77 6.23 17.30
N LEU A 129 -33.84 7.28 16.50
CA LEU A 129 -32.70 7.87 15.80
C LEU A 129 -31.70 8.46 16.80
N VAL A 130 -32.19 9.25 17.78
CA VAL A 130 -31.36 9.81 18.86
C VAL A 130 -30.72 8.70 19.69
N LYS A 131 -31.48 7.65 20.05
CA LYS A 131 -30.93 6.51 20.79
C LYS A 131 -29.86 5.76 19.98
N CYS A 132 -30.11 5.51 18.69
CA CYS A 132 -29.17 4.84 17.79
C CYS A 132 -27.86 5.64 17.67
N VAL A 133 -27.94 6.95 17.48
CA VAL A 133 -26.75 7.83 17.43
C VAL A 133 -25.97 7.79 18.74
N ASN A 134 -26.65 7.88 19.88
CA ASN A 134 -26.00 7.83 21.20
C ASN A 134 -25.33 6.46 21.48
N GLU A 135 -25.89 5.36 20.99
CA GLU A 135 -25.27 4.03 21.14
C GLU A 135 -24.09 3.87 20.18
N LEU A 136 -24.19 4.34 18.94
CA LEU A 136 -23.06 4.37 17.99
C LEU A 136 -21.90 5.21 18.53
N GLN A 137 -22.16 6.37 19.13
CA GLN A 137 -21.15 7.23 19.77
C GLN A 137 -20.46 6.60 20.99
N LYS A 138 -21.01 5.54 21.60
CA LYS A 138 -20.36 4.84 22.72
C LYS A 138 -19.43 3.72 22.26
N ILE A 139 -19.63 3.23 21.04
CA ILE A 139 -18.88 2.12 20.46
C ILE A 139 -17.64 2.63 19.70
N TYR A 140 -17.67 3.88 19.24
CA TYR A 140 -16.58 4.58 18.55
C TYR A 140 -15.95 5.65 19.43
#